data_AF-A0A6A6JY41-F1
#
_entry.id   AF-A0A6A6JY41-F1
#
_cell.length_a   1.000
_cell.length_b   1.000
_cell.length_c   1.000
_cell.angle_alpha   90.00
_cell.angle_beta   90.00
_cell.angle_gamma   90.00
#
_symmetry.space_group_name_H-M   'P 1'
#
loop_
_entity.id
_entity.type
_entity.pdbx_description
1 polymer ?
#
loop_
_entity_poly.entity_id
_entity_poly.type
_entity_poly.pdbx_seq_one_letter_code
_entity_poly.pdbx_strand_id
1 'polypeptide(L)'
;MDGSFSELLPWDRAQIKYSPLNSHLPFNEGVGEELCKTEEELEQVAQQRKLRAAERMVEISKQAYERERAKAKNSKKSKQYSATTRARAKESKRFYCDICDVALQSNPTLNKHLASQAHATQEELRAGGTTAPPSKETLHKRDYVAKIKESKKYYCPVCDYSIPRGSTAFELLIHTRGPTSESAAADHDMMMPSPSTLISLFILTLRFSTASPVANEATALPQLIPGPGLPTLESLNLTMADLLAMDLPDFPSPSPSPSLSANPRSPLHCATHPARFTSPLEIRTCYGYLITAGTRMCGVPARKPDELLVGVFCQYGDTLIAGISLTGNAEASYCRDVAKAVASITEQCARPQDGWVAGYNTAHGNGNLEVGVGKA
;
A
#
# COMPACT_ATOMS: atom_id res chain seq x y z
N MET A 1 19.96 34.68 34.60
CA MET A 1 20.56 35.68 33.69
C MET A 1 19.93 37.05 33.96
N ASP A 2 19.69 37.38 35.23
CA ASP A 2 18.64 38.36 35.60
C ASP A 2 19.21 39.67 36.17
N GLY A 3 20.54 39.79 36.26
CA GLY A 3 21.20 40.97 36.85
C GLY A 3 21.57 42.08 35.87
N SER A 4 21.66 41.81 34.56
CA SER A 4 22.26 42.78 33.61
C SER A 4 21.26 43.49 32.68
N PHE A 5 19.99 43.11 32.68
CA PHE A 5 18.97 43.71 31.80
C PHE A 5 18.04 44.71 32.51
N SER A 6 18.13 44.81 33.83
CA SER A 6 17.31 45.69 34.66
C SER A 6 17.57 47.19 34.40
N GLU A 7 18.76 47.56 33.91
CA GLU A 7 19.06 48.96 33.54
C GLU A 7 18.60 49.34 32.13
N LEU A 8 18.39 48.35 31.24
CA LEU A 8 18.09 48.56 29.82
C LEU A 8 16.59 48.66 29.50
N LEU A 9 15.74 48.10 30.36
CA LEU A 9 14.29 48.10 30.17
C LEU A 9 13.62 48.99 31.22
N PRO A 10 12.88 50.04 30.82
CA PRO A 10 12.27 50.97 31.76
C PRO A 10 11.01 50.41 32.45
N TRP A 11 10.75 49.11 32.33
CA TRP A 11 9.62 48.41 32.92
C TRP A 11 10.07 47.10 33.56
N ASP A 12 9.48 46.77 34.70
CA ASP A 12 9.69 45.49 35.36
C ASP A 12 9.04 44.38 34.51
N ARG A 13 9.75 43.27 34.31
CA ARG A 13 9.25 42.10 33.59
C ARG A 13 7.96 41.56 34.24
N ALA A 14 7.80 41.73 35.55
CA ALA A 14 6.59 41.35 36.27
C ALA A 14 5.35 42.21 35.93
N GLN A 15 5.54 43.41 35.34
CA GLN A 15 4.46 44.34 35.00
C GLN A 15 3.92 44.17 33.58
N ILE A 16 4.58 43.37 32.73
CA ILE A 16 4.16 43.16 31.34
C ILE A 16 3.09 42.06 31.28
N LYS A 17 1.84 42.45 31.04
CA LYS A 17 0.75 41.51 30.74
C LYS A 17 0.76 41.16 29.25
N TYR A 18 1.27 39.99 28.90
CA TYR A 18 1.19 39.48 27.53
C TYR A 18 -0.25 39.07 27.19
N SER A 19 -0.92 39.82 26.32
CA SER A 19 -2.16 39.37 25.68
C SER A 19 -1.86 38.24 24.68
N PRO A 20 -2.78 37.27 24.48
CA PRO A 20 -2.56 36.17 23.54
C PRO A 20 -2.27 36.74 22.15
N LEU A 21 -1.10 36.39 21.61
CA LEU A 21 -0.66 36.85 20.29
C LEU A 21 -1.55 36.25 19.19
N ASN A 22 -1.52 36.90 18.02
CA ASN A 22 -2.27 36.49 16.84
C ASN A 22 -1.98 35.02 16.49
N SER A 23 -3.04 34.29 16.10
CA SER A 23 -3.09 32.83 15.89
C SER A 23 -2.04 32.21 14.95
N HIS A 24 -1.22 33.02 14.29
CA HIS A 24 -0.19 32.63 13.33
C HIS A 24 1.23 32.50 13.91
N LEU A 25 1.43 32.80 15.21
CA LEU A 25 2.73 32.55 15.86
C LEU A 25 2.71 31.18 16.57
N PRO A 26 3.83 30.41 16.54
CA PRO A 26 3.94 29.12 17.23
C PRO A 26 3.87 29.21 18.77
N PHE A 27 3.71 30.41 19.33
CA PHE A 27 3.49 30.71 20.74
C PHE A 27 2.01 30.98 21.09
N ASN A 28 1.07 30.25 20.46
CA ASN A 28 -0.35 30.28 20.85
C ASN A 28 -0.61 29.58 22.18
N GLU A 29 0.31 28.70 22.59
CA GLU A 29 0.43 28.35 24.00
C GLU A 29 1.05 29.60 24.63
N GLY A 30 0.23 30.45 25.27
CA GLY A 30 0.73 31.63 25.97
C GLY A 30 1.90 31.23 26.88
N VAL A 31 2.74 32.19 27.29
CA VAL A 31 3.68 31.97 28.39
C VAL A 31 2.84 31.78 29.66
N GLY A 32 2.27 30.58 29.78
CA GLY A 32 1.42 30.21 30.88
C GLY A 32 2.26 30.12 32.13
N GLU A 33 1.60 29.93 33.26
CA GLU A 33 2.16 29.71 34.59
C GLU A 33 3.21 28.56 34.68
N GLU A 34 3.60 27.96 33.55
CA GLU A 34 4.69 27.00 33.37
C GLU A 34 6.05 27.53 33.83
N LEU A 35 6.26 28.85 33.91
CA LEU A 35 7.47 29.41 34.51
C LEU A 35 7.58 29.18 36.02
N CYS A 36 6.46 28.87 36.69
CA CYS A 36 6.41 28.60 38.13
C CYS A 36 6.23 27.12 38.46
N LYS A 37 6.21 26.24 37.44
CA LYS A 37 6.07 24.80 37.65
C LYS A 37 7.37 24.19 38.16
N THR A 38 7.25 23.20 39.04
CA THR A 38 8.40 22.41 39.46
C THR A 38 8.91 21.55 38.30
N GLU A 39 10.13 21.04 38.39
CA GLU A 39 10.71 20.16 37.37
C GLU A 39 9.82 18.92 37.12
N GLU A 40 9.27 18.32 38.18
CA GLU A 40 8.34 17.19 38.10
C GLU A 40 7.04 17.55 37.34
N GLU A 41 6.48 18.73 37.59
CA GLU A 41 5.29 19.21 36.89
C GLU A 41 5.57 19.50 35.40
N LEU A 42 6.78 19.99 35.07
CA LEU A 42 7.20 20.19 33.68
C LEU A 42 7.34 18.86 32.94
N GLU A 43 7.86 17.82 33.59
CA GLU A 43 7.91 16.47 33.00
C GLU A 43 6.51 15.92 32.72
N GLN A 44 5.57 16.09 33.66
CA GLN A 44 4.18 15.68 33.47
C GLN A 44 3.52 16.40 32.29
N VAL A 45 3.73 17.71 32.16
CA VAL A 45 3.23 18.49 31.02
C VAL A 45 3.85 18.01 29.71
N ALA A 46 5.14 17.72 29.69
CA ALA A 46 5.83 17.19 28.51
C ALA A 46 5.27 15.82 28.10
N GLN A 47 5.04 14.92 29.07
CA GLN A 47 4.39 13.63 28.82
C GLN A 47 2.97 13.82 28.27
N GLN A 48 2.18 14.72 28.86
CA GLN A 48 0.82 15.01 28.39
C GLN A 48 0.81 15.60 26.97
N ARG A 49 1.79 16.44 26.62
CA ARG A 49 1.95 16.96 25.24
C ARG A 49 2.27 15.83 24.26
N LYS A 50 3.14 14.89 24.63
CA LYS A 50 3.44 13.69 23.81
C LYS A 50 2.18 12.85 23.58
N LEU A 51 1.39 12.61 24.62
CA LEU A 51 0.13 11.86 24.51
C LEU A 51 -0.88 12.56 23.60
N ARG A 52 -1.13 13.86 23.80
CA ARG A 52 -2.05 14.64 22.94
C ARG A 52 -1.57 14.70 21.48
N ALA A 53 -0.27 14.78 21.25
CA ALA A 53 0.30 14.73 19.91
C ALA A 53 0.06 13.35 19.25
N ALA A 54 0.27 12.25 19.98
CA ALA A 54 -0.01 10.91 19.50
C ALA A 54 -1.50 10.70 19.17
N GLU A 55 -2.40 11.11 20.06
CA GLU A 55 -3.86 11.06 19.84
C GLU A 55 -4.27 11.87 18.60
N ARG A 56 -3.73 13.09 18.44
CA ARG A 56 -3.99 13.92 17.25
C ARG A 56 -3.51 13.24 15.98
N MET A 57 -2.36 12.58 16.00
CA MET A 57 -1.85 11.84 14.84
C MET A 57 -2.75 10.67 14.47
N VAL A 58 -3.25 9.91 15.45
CA VAL A 58 -4.23 8.83 15.24
C VAL A 58 -5.51 9.36 14.58
N GLU A 59 -6.05 10.47 15.09
CA GLU A 59 -7.27 11.09 14.53
C GLU A 59 -7.06 11.61 13.10
N ILE A 60 -5.92 12.25 12.83
CA ILE A 60 -5.55 12.69 11.46
C ILE A 60 -5.49 11.50 10.51
N SER A 61 -4.85 10.40 10.92
CA SER A 61 -4.77 9.18 10.12
C SER A 61 -6.15 8.55 9.85
N LYS A 62 -7.02 8.52 10.86
CA LYS A 62 -8.40 8.05 10.72
C LYS A 62 -9.18 8.89 9.71
N GLN A 63 -9.11 10.22 9.81
CA GLN A 63 -9.76 11.13 8.86
C GLN A 63 -9.22 10.98 7.44
N ALA A 64 -7.91 10.78 7.28
CA ALA A 64 -7.29 10.53 5.97
C ALA A 64 -7.82 9.22 5.34
N TYR A 65 -7.89 8.14 6.12
CA TYR A 65 -8.46 6.87 5.68
C TYR A 65 -9.93 6.99 5.26
N GLU A 66 -10.75 7.68 6.05
CA GLU A 66 -12.17 7.91 5.73
C GLU A 66 -12.34 8.72 4.44
N ARG A 67 -11.50 9.75 4.22
CA ARG A 67 -11.50 10.53 2.96
C ARG A 67 -11.15 9.65 1.77
N GLU A 68 -10.14 8.79 1.85
CA GLU A 68 -9.78 7.87 0.76
C GLU A 68 -10.88 6.84 0.48
N ARG A 69 -11.48 6.28 1.53
CA ARG A 69 -12.63 5.37 1.39
C ARG A 69 -13.82 6.06 0.73
N ALA A 70 -14.11 7.31 1.10
CA ALA A 70 -15.17 8.12 0.48
C ALA A 70 -14.85 8.44 -0.98
N LYS A 71 -13.60 8.83 -1.31
CA LYS A 71 -13.14 9.02 -2.69
C LYS A 71 -13.30 7.76 -3.53
N ALA A 72 -12.96 6.58 -3.00
CA ALA A 72 -13.13 5.32 -3.70
C ALA A 72 -14.61 5.01 -4.02
N LYS A 73 -15.51 5.19 -3.04
CA LYS A 73 -16.96 5.04 -3.26
C LYS A 73 -17.50 6.06 -4.28
N ASN A 74 -17.06 7.31 -4.18
CA ASN A 74 -17.48 8.38 -5.08
C ASN A 74 -16.89 8.22 -6.49
N SER A 75 -15.71 7.60 -6.63
CA SER A 75 -15.08 7.31 -7.92
C SER A 75 -15.94 6.39 -8.77
N LYS A 76 -16.49 5.31 -8.18
CA LYS A 76 -17.41 4.40 -8.88
C LYS A 76 -18.67 5.12 -9.36
N LYS A 77 -19.33 5.87 -8.46
CA LYS A 77 -20.53 6.66 -8.79
C LYS A 77 -20.24 7.73 -9.86
N SER A 78 -19.11 8.42 -9.75
CA SER A 78 -18.67 9.44 -10.72
C SER A 78 -18.40 8.84 -12.11
N LYS A 79 -17.76 7.66 -12.18
CA LYS A 79 -17.56 6.93 -13.44
C LYS A 79 -18.89 6.51 -14.08
N GLN A 80 -19.83 6.01 -13.27
CA GLN A 80 -21.18 5.65 -13.74
C GLN A 80 -21.94 6.88 -14.25
N TYR A 81 -21.98 7.97 -13.48
CA TYR A 81 -22.63 9.22 -13.88
C TYR A 81 -22.00 9.83 -15.15
N SER A 82 -20.68 9.75 -15.27
CA SER A 82 -19.97 10.19 -16.48
C SER A 82 -20.32 9.31 -17.68
N ALA A 83 -20.45 7.99 -17.49
CA ALA A 83 -20.84 7.07 -18.55
C ALA A 83 -22.29 7.31 -19.01
N THR A 84 -23.24 7.48 -18.09
CA THR A 84 -24.63 7.79 -18.44
C THR A 84 -24.76 9.14 -19.13
N THR A 85 -24.03 10.16 -18.66
CA THR A 85 -23.99 11.48 -19.30
C THR A 85 -23.43 11.38 -20.72
N ARG A 86 -22.34 10.64 -20.94
CA ARG A 86 -21.78 10.40 -22.29
C ARG A 86 -22.76 9.63 -23.19
N ALA A 87 -23.45 8.61 -22.67
CA ALA A 87 -24.44 7.85 -23.43
C ALA A 87 -25.61 8.74 -23.88
N ARG A 88 -26.16 9.55 -22.97
CA ARG A 88 -27.24 10.51 -23.30
C ARG A 88 -26.77 11.59 -24.27
N ALA A 89 -25.53 12.07 -24.15
CA ALA A 89 -24.95 13.02 -25.09
C ALA A 89 -24.79 12.40 -26.50
N LYS A 90 -24.42 11.11 -26.57
CA LYS A 90 -24.33 10.36 -27.84
C LYS A 90 -25.70 10.17 -28.48
N GLU A 91 -26.71 9.79 -27.69
CA GLU A 91 -28.08 9.59 -28.17
C GLU A 91 -28.71 10.91 -28.65
N SER A 92 -28.55 11.99 -27.89
CA SER A 92 -29.11 13.31 -28.24
C SER A 92 -28.29 14.08 -29.28
N LYS A 93 -27.09 13.59 -29.66
CA LYS A 93 -26.12 14.26 -30.54
C LYS A 93 -25.87 15.75 -30.20
N ARG A 94 -26.06 16.14 -28.93
CA ARG A 94 -26.14 17.56 -28.54
C ARG A 94 -24.79 18.29 -28.61
N PHE A 95 -23.69 17.58 -28.36
CA PHE A 95 -22.31 18.09 -28.45
C PHE A 95 -21.44 17.05 -29.17
N TYR A 96 -21.80 16.75 -30.40
CA TYR A 96 -21.21 15.66 -31.18
C TYR A 96 -20.32 16.21 -32.29
N CYS A 97 -19.20 15.52 -32.54
CA CYS A 97 -18.31 15.83 -33.65
C CYS A 97 -18.47 14.79 -34.76
N ASP A 98 -18.96 15.22 -35.93
CA ASP A 98 -19.24 14.35 -37.07
C ASP A 98 -17.99 13.77 -37.76
N ILE A 99 -16.83 14.36 -37.51
CA ILE A 99 -15.56 13.95 -38.12
C ILE A 99 -14.90 12.86 -37.29
N CYS A 100 -14.92 13.00 -35.97
CA CYS A 100 -14.28 12.06 -35.06
C CYS A 100 -15.24 11.01 -34.46
N ASP A 101 -16.54 11.10 -34.72
CA ASP A 101 -17.60 10.25 -34.11
C ASP A 101 -17.47 10.18 -32.58
N VAL A 102 -17.34 11.36 -31.96
CA VAL A 102 -17.24 11.49 -30.50
C VAL A 102 -18.32 12.41 -29.96
N ALA A 103 -19.04 11.91 -28.95
CA ALA A 103 -19.96 12.71 -28.15
C ALA A 103 -19.23 13.29 -26.93
N LEU A 104 -19.26 14.61 -26.79
CA LEU A 104 -18.59 15.34 -25.72
C LEU A 104 -19.60 15.81 -24.67
N GLN A 105 -19.10 16.17 -23.49
CA GLN A 105 -19.95 16.43 -22.32
C GLN A 105 -20.60 17.81 -22.34
N SER A 106 -19.97 18.79 -22.99
CA SER A 106 -20.44 20.19 -23.03
C SER A 106 -19.95 20.93 -24.28
N ASN A 107 -20.61 22.04 -24.62
CA ASN A 107 -20.21 22.88 -25.76
C ASN A 107 -18.76 23.41 -25.65
N PRO A 108 -18.27 23.90 -24.49
CA PRO A 108 -16.86 24.31 -24.36
C PRO A 108 -15.88 23.15 -24.63
N THR A 109 -16.22 21.92 -24.22
CA THR A 109 -15.38 20.75 -24.53
C THR A 109 -15.39 20.40 -26.01
N LEU A 110 -16.51 20.60 -26.71
CA LEU A 110 -16.59 20.48 -28.17
C LEU A 110 -15.73 21.52 -28.86
N ASN A 111 -15.84 22.81 -28.50
CA ASN A 111 -15.02 23.85 -29.12
C ASN A 111 -13.52 23.60 -28.90
N LYS A 112 -13.13 23.13 -27.70
CA LYS A 112 -11.75 22.74 -27.42
C LYS A 112 -11.31 21.52 -28.25
N HIS A 113 -12.20 20.56 -28.46
CA HIS A 113 -11.93 19.41 -29.32
C HIS A 113 -11.75 19.83 -30.78
N LEU A 114 -12.65 20.66 -31.32
CA LEU A 114 -12.56 21.18 -32.69
C LEU A 114 -11.28 22.00 -32.91
N ALA A 115 -10.85 22.76 -31.90
CA ALA A 115 -9.59 23.51 -31.93
C ALA A 115 -8.33 22.65 -31.71
N SER A 116 -8.46 21.35 -31.44
CA SER A 116 -7.31 20.49 -31.14
C SER A 116 -6.62 20.01 -32.42
N GLN A 117 -5.29 19.90 -32.38
CA GLN A 117 -4.50 19.37 -33.51
C GLN A 117 -4.95 17.97 -33.94
N ALA A 118 -5.38 17.14 -32.99
CA ALA A 118 -5.88 15.80 -33.28
C ALA A 118 -7.15 15.82 -34.13
N HIS A 119 -8.04 16.79 -33.91
CA HIS A 119 -9.23 16.96 -34.73
C HIS A 119 -8.83 17.43 -36.13
N ALA A 120 -8.00 18.47 -36.25
CA ALA A 120 -7.51 18.97 -37.53
C ALA A 120 -6.86 17.86 -38.39
N THR A 121 -6.03 17.01 -37.78
CA THR A 121 -5.45 15.85 -38.47
C THR A 121 -6.52 14.85 -38.96
N GLN A 122 -7.61 14.64 -38.22
CA GLN A 122 -8.71 13.80 -38.68
C GLN A 122 -9.50 14.45 -39.82
N GLU A 123 -9.66 15.77 -39.83
CA GLU A 123 -10.24 16.50 -40.95
C GLU A 123 -9.39 16.32 -42.22
N GLU A 124 -8.07 16.49 -42.11
CA GLU A 124 -7.12 16.28 -43.21
C GLU A 124 -7.19 14.85 -43.76
N LEU A 125 -7.19 13.83 -42.88
CA LEU A 125 -7.35 12.43 -43.28
C LEU A 125 -8.63 12.18 -44.07
N ARG A 126 -9.76 12.74 -43.60
CA ARG A 126 -11.06 12.57 -44.26
C ARG A 126 -11.12 13.26 -45.62
N ALA A 127 -10.37 14.36 -45.79
CA ALA A 127 -10.20 15.04 -47.07
C ALA A 127 -9.26 14.32 -48.05
N GLY A 128 -8.79 13.10 -47.71
CA GLY A 128 -7.85 12.33 -48.53
C GLY A 128 -6.38 12.69 -48.28
N GLY A 129 -6.10 13.50 -47.25
CA GLY A 129 -4.74 13.78 -46.81
C GLY A 129 -4.10 12.56 -46.17
N THR A 130 -2.81 12.38 -46.37
CA THR A 130 -2.02 11.40 -45.63
C THR A 130 -1.52 12.03 -44.33
N THR A 131 -1.83 11.44 -43.17
CA THR A 131 -1.17 11.84 -41.92
C THR A 131 0.33 11.73 -42.04
N ALA A 132 1.05 12.67 -41.45
CA ALA A 132 2.46 12.49 -41.16
C ALA A 132 2.65 11.15 -40.40
N PRO A 133 3.58 10.29 -40.85
CA PRO A 133 3.83 9.02 -40.16
C PRO A 133 4.22 9.30 -38.71
N PRO A 134 3.80 8.46 -37.75
CA PRO A 134 4.21 8.60 -36.36
C PRO A 134 5.74 8.62 -36.26
N SER A 135 6.26 9.42 -35.33
CA SER A 135 7.71 9.51 -35.12
C SER A 135 8.30 8.12 -34.84
N LYS A 136 9.57 7.90 -35.23
CA LYS A 136 10.29 6.65 -34.96
C LYS A 136 10.24 6.27 -33.47
N GLU A 137 10.29 7.26 -32.58
CA GLU A 137 10.17 7.06 -31.14
C GLU A 137 8.78 6.54 -30.73
N THR A 138 7.71 7.08 -31.34
CA THR A 138 6.34 6.62 -31.08
C THR A 138 6.13 5.20 -31.57
N LEU A 139 6.63 4.87 -32.77
CA LEU A 139 6.63 3.51 -33.30
C LEU A 139 7.39 2.56 -32.38
N HIS A 140 8.60 2.94 -31.95
CA HIS A 140 9.38 2.13 -31.02
C HIS A 140 8.65 1.88 -29.70
N LYS A 141 7.97 2.89 -29.12
CA LYS A 141 7.15 2.71 -27.92
C LYS A 141 5.97 1.76 -28.16
N ARG A 142 5.29 1.86 -29.30
CA ARG A 142 4.17 0.97 -29.66
C ARG A 142 4.63 -0.47 -29.87
N ASP A 143 5.71 -0.68 -30.61
CA ASP A 143 6.30 -2.00 -30.85
C ASP A 143 6.78 -2.63 -29.55
N TYR A 144 7.37 -1.82 -28.67
CA TYR A 144 7.81 -2.27 -27.35
C TYR A 144 6.63 -2.71 -26.48
N VAL A 145 5.56 -1.91 -26.40
CA VAL A 145 4.34 -2.27 -25.67
C VAL A 145 3.68 -3.52 -26.28
N ALA A 146 3.65 -3.63 -27.61
CA ALA A 146 3.14 -4.80 -28.30
C ALA A 146 3.96 -6.05 -27.95
N LYS A 147 5.30 -5.97 -27.95
CA LYS A 147 6.19 -7.06 -27.52
C LYS A 147 6.01 -7.45 -26.06
N ILE A 148 5.75 -6.50 -25.16
CA ILE A 148 5.40 -6.82 -23.76
C ILE A 148 4.06 -7.57 -23.69
N LYS A 149 3.05 -7.07 -24.40
CA LYS A 149 1.72 -7.68 -24.43
C LYS A 149 1.75 -9.08 -25.06
N GLU A 150 2.55 -9.26 -26.11
CA GLU A 150 2.77 -10.54 -26.80
C GLU A 150 3.56 -11.51 -25.92
N SER A 151 4.64 -11.04 -25.28
CA SER A 151 5.45 -11.89 -24.39
C SER A 151 4.74 -12.26 -23.08
N LYS A 152 3.67 -11.55 -22.70
CA LYS A 152 2.92 -11.73 -21.44
C LYS A 152 3.82 -11.82 -20.19
N LYS A 153 5.05 -11.27 -20.26
CA LYS A 153 6.11 -11.54 -19.28
C LYS A 153 5.85 -10.94 -17.89
N TYR A 154 4.99 -9.92 -17.82
CA TYR A 154 4.54 -9.24 -16.60
C TYR A 154 3.04 -8.97 -16.65
N TYR A 155 2.29 -10.03 -16.94
CA TYR A 155 0.87 -9.97 -17.23
C TYR A 155 0.06 -10.70 -16.15
N CYS A 156 -0.94 -10.03 -15.59
CA CYS A 156 -1.91 -10.68 -14.72
C CYS A 156 -3.04 -11.29 -15.57
N PRO A 157 -3.21 -12.62 -15.60
CA PRO A 157 -4.25 -13.26 -16.42
C PRO A 157 -5.67 -12.97 -15.94
N VAL A 158 -5.83 -12.56 -14.68
CA VAL A 158 -7.14 -12.34 -14.05
C VAL A 158 -7.78 -11.01 -14.47
N CYS A 159 -6.98 -9.96 -14.70
CA CYS A 159 -7.50 -8.60 -14.90
C CYS A 159 -6.92 -7.89 -16.14
N ASP A 160 -6.21 -8.60 -17.01
CA ASP A 160 -5.56 -8.07 -18.23
C ASP A 160 -4.62 -6.87 -17.96
N TYR A 161 -4.04 -6.83 -16.75
CA TYR A 161 -3.14 -5.77 -16.32
C TYR A 161 -1.68 -6.10 -16.64
N SER A 162 -1.03 -5.22 -17.41
CA SER A 162 0.41 -5.25 -17.66
C SER A 162 1.13 -4.27 -16.76
N ILE A 163 2.13 -4.74 -16.01
CA ILE A 163 2.87 -3.92 -15.06
C ILE A 163 3.90 -3.03 -15.80
N PRO A 164 4.04 -1.73 -15.44
CA PRO A 164 5.00 -0.83 -16.08
C PRO A 164 6.46 -1.23 -15.84
N ARG A 165 7.35 -0.69 -16.69
CA ARG A 165 8.79 -0.97 -16.67
C ARG A 165 9.44 -0.48 -15.36
N GLY A 166 10.22 -1.34 -14.70
CA GLY A 166 10.94 -1.02 -13.45
C GLY A 166 10.34 -1.67 -12.20
N SER A 167 9.11 -2.19 -12.32
CA SER A 167 8.47 -2.99 -11.30
C SER A 167 9.14 -4.35 -11.12
N THR A 168 9.36 -4.76 -9.87
CA THR A 168 9.90 -6.09 -9.57
C THR A 168 8.85 -7.16 -9.82
N ALA A 169 9.32 -8.37 -10.13
CA ALA A 169 8.55 -9.61 -10.11
C ALA A 169 7.52 -9.66 -8.96
N PHE A 170 7.96 -9.26 -7.78
CA PHE A 170 7.15 -9.27 -6.57
C PHE A 170 5.91 -8.36 -6.63
N GLU A 171 5.94 -7.25 -7.40
CA GLU A 171 4.76 -6.42 -7.58
C GLU A 171 3.61 -7.18 -8.27
N LEU A 172 3.95 -8.07 -9.22
CA LEU A 172 2.99 -8.95 -9.90
C LEU A 172 2.40 -9.98 -8.93
N LEU A 173 3.24 -10.61 -8.11
CA LEU A 173 2.80 -11.64 -7.17
C LEU A 173 1.72 -11.10 -6.22
N ILE A 174 1.99 -9.97 -5.58
CA ILE A 174 1.00 -9.39 -4.66
C ILE A 174 -0.20 -8.82 -5.44
N HIS A 175 -0.03 -8.37 -6.69
CA HIS A 175 -1.19 -8.00 -7.48
C HIS A 175 -2.12 -9.21 -7.72
N THR A 176 -1.54 -10.38 -8.02
CA THR A 176 -2.28 -11.64 -8.27
C THR A 176 -2.85 -12.31 -7.02
N ARG A 177 -2.33 -12.00 -5.82
CA ARG A 177 -2.82 -12.57 -4.55
C ARG A 177 -3.58 -11.57 -3.67
N GLY A 178 -3.43 -10.28 -3.92
CA GLY A 178 -4.16 -9.24 -3.21
C GLY A 178 -5.65 -9.18 -3.61
N PRO A 179 -6.51 -8.63 -2.73
CA PRO A 179 -7.98 -8.68 -2.86
C PRO A 179 -8.55 -8.01 -4.12
N THR A 180 -7.75 -7.19 -4.82
CA THR A 180 -8.15 -6.54 -6.07
C THR A 180 -8.19 -7.47 -7.28
N SER A 181 -7.45 -8.58 -7.27
CA SER A 181 -7.51 -9.58 -8.36
C SER A 181 -8.60 -10.61 -8.10
N GLU A 182 -8.81 -11.04 -6.85
CA GLU A 182 -9.91 -11.95 -6.48
C GLU A 182 -11.29 -11.32 -6.75
N SER A 183 -11.46 -10.03 -6.45
CA SER A 183 -12.71 -9.32 -6.79
C SER A 183 -12.94 -9.17 -8.29
N ALA A 184 -11.88 -9.10 -9.10
CA ALA A 184 -12.01 -9.11 -10.56
C ALA A 184 -12.33 -10.52 -11.12
N ALA A 185 -11.85 -11.59 -10.47
CA ALA A 185 -12.20 -12.97 -10.82
C ALA A 185 -13.67 -13.30 -10.50
N ALA A 186 -14.20 -12.81 -9.38
CA ALA A 186 -15.59 -13.03 -8.99
C ALA A 186 -16.61 -12.35 -9.92
N ASP A 187 -16.24 -11.23 -10.56
CA ASP A 187 -17.13 -10.50 -11.48
C ASP A 187 -17.20 -11.12 -12.89
N HIS A 188 -16.28 -12.03 -13.26
CA HIS A 188 -16.25 -12.63 -14.60
C HIS A 188 -17.16 -13.88 -14.75
N ASP A 189 -17.79 -14.34 -13.67
CA ASP A 189 -18.66 -15.53 -13.64
C ASP A 189 -20.15 -15.24 -13.34
N MET A 190 -20.57 -13.96 -13.45
CA MET A 190 -21.99 -13.58 -13.43
C MET A 190 -22.49 -13.22 -14.84
N MET A 191 -22.55 -14.22 -15.72
CA MET A 191 -23.35 -14.16 -16.95
C MET A 191 -24.84 -14.30 -16.54
N MET A 192 -25.53 -13.18 -16.39
CA MET A 192 -26.97 -13.12 -16.09
C MET A 192 -27.80 -13.83 -17.18
N PRO A 193 -28.73 -14.74 -16.84
CA PRO A 193 -29.75 -15.19 -17.79
C PRO A 193 -30.76 -14.08 -18.09
N SER A 194 -31.23 -14.04 -19.33
CA SER A 194 -32.19 -13.07 -19.88
C SER A 194 -33.50 -12.98 -19.09
N PRO A 195 -34.13 -11.78 -18.98
CA PRO A 195 -35.41 -11.64 -18.28
C PRO A 195 -36.56 -11.91 -19.26
N SER A 196 -37.20 -13.07 -19.13
CA SER A 196 -38.54 -13.34 -19.66
C SER A 196 -39.13 -14.50 -18.86
N THR A 197 -40.43 -14.39 -18.50
CA THR A 197 -41.27 -15.39 -17.78
C THR A 197 -40.93 -15.59 -16.28
N LEU A 198 -41.80 -15.53 -15.24
CA LEU A 198 -43.25 -15.42 -15.03
C LEU A 198 -43.54 -14.97 -13.55
N ILE A 199 -44.62 -14.19 -13.38
CA ILE A 199 -45.76 -14.36 -12.46
C ILE A 199 -45.54 -14.64 -10.94
N SER A 200 -46.09 -13.70 -10.16
CA SER A 200 -46.74 -13.79 -8.83
C SER A 200 -46.79 -15.14 -8.10
N LEU A 201 -46.31 -15.15 -6.85
CA LEU A 201 -47.10 -15.58 -5.68
C LEU A 201 -46.44 -15.06 -4.38
N PHE A 202 -47.11 -14.12 -3.72
CA PHE A 202 -46.78 -13.67 -2.36
C PHE A 202 -47.32 -14.71 -1.37
N ILE A 203 -46.44 -15.48 -0.72
CA ILE A 203 -46.80 -16.26 0.48
C ILE A 203 -46.07 -15.64 1.67
N LEU A 204 -46.86 -15.00 2.52
CA LEU A 204 -46.46 -14.41 3.79
C LEU A 204 -46.26 -15.53 4.83
N THR A 205 -45.02 -16.02 5.00
CA THR A 205 -44.67 -16.89 6.14
C THR A 205 -44.03 -16.04 7.24
N LEU A 206 -44.76 -15.83 8.35
CA LEU A 206 -44.18 -15.36 9.60
C LEU A 206 -43.16 -16.40 10.11
N ARG A 207 -41.89 -16.02 10.14
CA ARG A 207 -40.83 -16.75 10.85
C ARG A 207 -40.74 -16.18 12.27
N PHE A 208 -41.00 -17.02 13.27
CA PHE A 208 -40.62 -16.75 14.65
C PHE A 208 -39.10 -16.74 14.75
N SER A 209 -38.52 -15.60 15.14
CA SER A 209 -37.10 -15.47 15.46
C SER A 209 -36.82 -16.17 16.79
N THR A 210 -36.31 -17.39 16.74
CA THR A 210 -35.61 -17.99 17.88
C THR A 210 -34.22 -17.38 17.95
N ALA A 211 -33.90 -16.71 19.06
CA ALA A 211 -32.56 -16.22 19.34
C ALA A 211 -31.59 -17.40 19.41
N SER A 212 -30.64 -17.46 18.49
CA SER A 212 -29.52 -18.40 18.56
C SER A 212 -28.58 -18.00 19.69
N PRO A 213 -28.03 -18.97 20.45
CA PRO A 213 -26.98 -18.67 21.41
C PRO A 213 -25.77 -18.09 20.67
N VAL A 214 -25.24 -16.98 21.18
CA VAL A 214 -23.96 -16.43 20.75
C VAL A 214 -22.89 -17.43 21.12
N ALA A 215 -22.52 -18.29 20.17
CA ALA A 215 -21.30 -19.06 20.28
C ALA A 215 -20.15 -18.05 20.34
N ASN A 216 -19.41 -18.04 21.45
CA ASN A 216 -18.12 -17.39 21.51
C ASN A 216 -17.25 -18.01 20.42
N GLU A 217 -17.17 -17.34 19.29
CA GLU A 217 -16.25 -17.62 18.21
C GLU A 217 -14.86 -17.28 18.77
N ALA A 218 -14.26 -18.26 19.45
CA ALA A 218 -12.85 -18.22 19.81
C ALA A 218 -12.12 -18.13 18.48
N THR A 219 -11.73 -16.91 18.11
CA THR A 219 -11.07 -16.58 16.86
C THR A 219 -9.85 -17.48 16.76
N ALA A 220 -9.95 -18.52 15.93
CA ALA A 220 -8.87 -19.47 15.75
C ALA A 220 -7.66 -18.66 15.30
N LEU A 221 -6.60 -18.66 16.11
CA LEU A 221 -5.37 -17.97 15.74
C LEU A 221 -4.93 -18.50 14.38
N PRO A 222 -4.53 -17.62 13.45
CA PRO A 222 -4.07 -18.07 12.15
C PRO A 222 -2.91 -19.06 12.35
N GLN A 223 -2.80 -20.06 11.46
CA GLN A 223 -1.70 -21.02 11.54
C GLN A 223 -0.50 -20.48 10.76
N LEU A 224 0.70 -20.70 11.28
CA LEU A 224 1.95 -20.43 10.57
C LEU A 224 2.13 -21.48 9.46
N ILE A 225 2.35 -21.02 8.23
CA ILE A 225 2.62 -21.87 7.07
C ILE A 225 4.09 -21.67 6.64
N PRO A 226 4.98 -22.64 6.94
CA PRO A 226 6.33 -22.65 6.43
C PRO A 226 6.40 -22.65 4.90
N GLY A 227 7.46 -22.03 4.37
CA GLY A 227 7.82 -22.16 2.97
C GLY A 227 8.08 -23.62 2.53
N PRO A 228 7.86 -23.97 1.25
CA PRO A 228 8.18 -25.30 0.73
C PRO A 228 9.64 -25.70 1.04
N GLY A 229 9.83 -26.88 1.64
CA GLY A 229 11.15 -27.42 2.01
C GLY A 229 11.71 -26.89 3.34
N LEU A 230 11.02 -25.97 4.01
CA LEU A 230 11.39 -25.49 5.34
C LEU A 230 10.73 -26.35 6.44
N PRO A 231 11.34 -26.42 7.65
CA PRO A 231 10.77 -27.16 8.78
C PRO A 231 9.36 -26.72 9.15
N THR A 232 8.54 -27.67 9.58
CA THR A 232 7.34 -27.37 10.37
C THR A 232 7.71 -26.99 11.80
N LEU A 233 6.78 -26.36 12.52
CA LEU A 233 6.96 -26.03 13.94
C LEU A 233 7.18 -27.29 14.80
N GLU A 234 6.48 -28.39 14.50
CA GLU A 234 6.70 -29.65 15.22
C GLU A 234 8.13 -30.15 15.03
N SER A 235 8.69 -30.03 13.82
CA SER A 235 10.07 -30.46 13.55
C SER A 235 11.16 -29.61 14.21
N LEU A 236 10.79 -28.43 14.72
CA LEU A 236 11.67 -27.55 15.51
C LEU A 236 11.42 -27.68 17.01
N ASN A 237 10.50 -28.56 17.43
CA ASN A 237 10.02 -28.67 18.81
C ASN A 237 9.51 -27.31 19.34
N LEU A 238 8.79 -26.56 18.51
CA LEU A 238 8.17 -25.29 18.88
C LEU A 238 6.66 -25.37 18.76
N THR A 239 5.98 -24.64 19.63
CA THR A 239 4.56 -24.33 19.51
C THR A 239 4.34 -22.90 19.02
N MET A 240 3.11 -22.61 18.61
CA MET A 240 2.72 -21.24 18.25
C MET A 240 2.83 -20.27 19.44
N ALA A 241 2.56 -20.76 20.66
CA ALA A 241 2.71 -19.97 21.87
C ALA A 241 4.18 -19.62 22.13
N ASP A 242 5.10 -20.55 21.87
CA ASP A 242 6.53 -20.31 22.03
C ASP A 242 7.03 -19.23 21.05
N LEU A 243 6.55 -19.25 19.80
CA LEU A 243 6.88 -18.19 18.84
C LEU A 243 6.41 -16.81 19.28
N LEU A 244 5.20 -16.72 19.84
CA LEU A 244 4.62 -15.46 20.32
C LEU A 244 5.26 -14.98 21.62
N ALA A 245 5.73 -15.91 22.46
CA ALA A 245 6.39 -15.64 23.72
C ALA A 245 7.91 -15.42 23.59
N MET A 246 8.49 -15.68 22.41
CA MET A 246 9.91 -15.43 22.19
C MET A 246 10.22 -13.95 22.39
N ASP A 247 11.10 -13.70 23.34
CA ASP A 247 11.67 -12.38 23.62
C ASP A 247 12.67 -12.05 22.50
N LEU A 248 12.12 -11.73 21.34
CA LEU A 248 12.88 -11.26 20.19
C LEU A 248 13.40 -9.87 20.55
N PRO A 249 14.65 -9.55 20.19
CA PRO A 249 15.17 -8.20 20.41
C PRO A 249 14.14 -7.22 19.86
N ASP A 250 13.64 -6.34 20.73
CA ASP A 250 12.63 -5.39 20.34
C ASP A 250 13.15 -4.67 19.11
N PHE A 251 12.37 -4.76 18.02
CA PHE A 251 12.66 -3.97 16.82
C PHE A 251 12.82 -2.54 17.32
N PRO A 252 14.02 -1.94 17.21
CA PRO A 252 14.26 -0.63 17.77
C PRO A 252 13.18 0.30 17.23
N SER A 253 12.45 0.95 18.14
CA SER A 253 11.53 2.03 17.80
C SER A 253 12.21 2.91 16.75
N PRO A 254 11.55 3.26 15.63
CA PRO A 254 12.17 3.90 14.48
C PRO A 254 13.01 5.08 14.93
N SER A 255 14.32 4.86 15.05
CA SER A 255 15.25 5.87 15.51
C SER A 255 15.75 6.60 14.26
N PRO A 256 15.86 7.93 14.27
CA PRO A 256 16.19 8.71 13.08
C PRO A 256 17.66 8.62 12.62
N SER A 257 18.41 7.55 12.94
CA SER A 257 19.85 7.48 12.67
C SER A 257 20.25 6.17 11.98
N PRO A 258 20.75 6.19 10.72
CA PRO A 258 21.33 5.02 10.09
C PRO A 258 22.86 5.02 10.26
N SER A 259 23.40 4.07 11.03
CA SER A 259 24.82 3.73 10.96
C SER A 259 25.04 2.24 11.22
N LEU A 260 25.10 1.45 10.15
CA LEU A 260 25.72 0.13 10.01
C LEU A 260 25.56 -0.26 8.52
N SER A 261 26.49 0.09 7.63
CA SER A 261 27.78 -0.57 7.37
C SER A 261 27.69 -2.08 7.11
N ALA A 262 27.00 -2.43 6.02
CA ALA A 262 27.42 -3.48 5.09
C ALA A 262 26.70 -3.16 3.78
N ASN A 263 27.44 -2.78 2.74
CA ASN A 263 26.93 -2.29 1.46
C ASN A 263 26.08 -3.40 0.78
N PRO A 264 24.74 -3.40 0.91
CA PRO A 264 23.94 -4.45 0.32
C PRO A 264 23.94 -4.19 -1.19
N ARG A 265 24.02 -5.26 -2.00
CA ARG A 265 24.04 -5.14 -3.48
C ARG A 265 22.81 -4.41 -4.04
N SER A 266 21.74 -4.32 -3.26
CA SER A 266 20.58 -3.49 -3.57
C SER A 266 20.14 -2.71 -2.34
N PRO A 267 19.84 -1.41 -2.46
CA PRO A 267 19.40 -0.61 -1.33
C PRO A 267 18.04 -1.12 -0.83
N LEU A 268 17.82 -0.97 0.47
CA LEU A 268 16.51 -1.16 1.08
C LEU A 268 15.46 -0.31 0.34
N HIS A 269 14.33 -0.94 -0.01
CA HIS A 269 13.20 -0.26 -0.63
C HIS A 269 11.93 -0.44 0.19
N CYS A 270 11.39 0.68 0.71
CA CYS A 270 10.11 0.67 1.40
C CYS A 270 8.94 0.77 0.42
N ALA A 271 7.88 0.00 0.66
CA ALA A 271 6.69 0.04 -0.17
C ALA A 271 5.94 1.37 0.03
N THR A 272 5.40 1.94 -1.05
CA THR A 272 4.62 3.19 -1.00
C THR A 272 3.11 2.95 -0.99
N HIS A 273 2.67 1.78 -1.44
CA HIS A 273 1.25 1.48 -1.60
C HIS A 273 0.63 0.93 -0.30
N PRO A 274 -0.42 1.58 0.27
CA PRO A 274 -0.95 1.24 1.59
C PRO A 274 -1.49 -0.19 1.69
N ALA A 275 -1.98 -0.76 0.59
CA ALA A 275 -2.47 -2.14 0.56
C ALA A 275 -1.37 -3.22 0.70
N ARG A 276 -0.10 -2.85 0.69
CA ARG A 276 1.04 -3.77 0.83
C ARG A 276 1.49 -3.97 2.27
N PHE A 277 1.15 -3.02 3.14
CA PHE A 277 1.55 -3.00 4.53
C PHE A 277 0.86 -4.12 5.31
N THR A 278 1.60 -4.74 6.23
CA THR A 278 1.10 -5.83 7.07
C THR A 278 1.42 -5.62 8.54
N SER A 279 0.78 -6.44 9.39
CA SER A 279 0.78 -6.31 10.85
C SER A 279 2.18 -6.56 11.46
N PRO A 280 2.65 -5.71 12.40
CA PRO A 280 3.93 -5.92 13.08
C PRO A 280 4.00 -7.25 13.85
N LEU A 281 2.88 -7.67 14.44
CA LEU A 281 2.79 -8.91 15.21
C LEU A 281 2.97 -10.15 14.32
N GLU A 282 2.38 -10.12 13.13
CA GLU A 282 2.48 -11.22 12.17
C GLU A 282 3.89 -11.33 11.58
N ILE A 283 4.53 -10.20 11.28
CA ILE A 283 5.93 -10.17 10.84
C ILE A 283 6.85 -10.69 11.94
N ARG A 284 6.65 -10.26 13.19
CA ARG A 284 7.44 -10.73 14.35
C ARG A 284 7.36 -12.24 14.49
N THR A 285 6.18 -12.82 14.28
CA THR A 285 5.96 -14.28 14.31
C THR A 285 6.78 -14.98 13.23
N CYS A 286 6.70 -14.52 11.97
CA CYS A 286 7.49 -15.09 10.89
C CYS A 286 9.01 -14.88 11.08
N TYR A 287 9.41 -13.73 11.61
CA TYR A 287 10.81 -13.44 11.95
C TYR A 287 11.35 -14.41 13.01
N GLY A 288 10.60 -14.66 14.09
CA GLY A 288 10.96 -15.64 15.11
C GLY A 288 11.16 -17.04 14.54
N TYR A 289 10.23 -17.47 13.68
CA TYR A 289 10.37 -18.74 12.95
C TYR A 289 11.66 -18.82 12.11
N LEU A 290 11.98 -17.77 11.34
CA LEU A 290 13.18 -17.74 10.50
C LEU A 290 14.48 -17.73 11.31
N ILE A 291 14.48 -17.07 12.48
CA ILE A 291 15.61 -17.09 13.42
C ILE A 291 15.80 -18.50 14.00
N THR A 292 14.74 -19.17 14.46
CA THR A 292 14.85 -20.54 14.99
C THR A 292 15.24 -21.56 13.92
N ALA A 293 14.80 -21.36 12.68
CA ALA A 293 15.27 -22.18 11.54
C ALA A 293 16.80 -22.07 11.33
N GLY A 294 17.43 -20.99 11.79
CA GLY A 294 18.88 -20.89 11.96
C GLY A 294 19.67 -21.01 10.65
N THR A 295 20.50 -22.06 10.56
CA THR A 295 21.36 -22.37 9.40
C THR A 295 20.68 -23.17 8.31
N ARG A 296 19.37 -23.41 8.40
CA ARG A 296 18.65 -24.05 7.28
C ARG A 296 18.61 -23.10 6.08
N MET A 297 18.59 -23.68 4.88
CA MET A 297 18.63 -22.93 3.63
C MET A 297 17.23 -22.44 3.25
N CYS A 298 17.03 -21.13 3.27
CA CYS A 298 15.89 -20.46 2.70
C CYS A 298 16.20 -20.18 1.23
N GLY A 299 15.65 -21.02 0.35
CA GLY A 299 15.96 -21.04 -1.09
C GLY A 299 14.82 -20.54 -1.96
N VAL A 300 15.18 -19.95 -3.09
CA VAL A 300 14.25 -19.63 -4.18
C VAL A 300 14.62 -20.49 -5.40
N PRO A 301 13.64 -21.07 -6.10
CA PRO A 301 13.92 -21.88 -7.28
C PRO A 301 14.48 -21.04 -8.43
N ALA A 302 15.21 -21.68 -9.36
CA ALA A 302 15.73 -21.03 -10.56
C ALA A 302 14.59 -20.48 -11.41
N ARG A 303 14.71 -19.24 -11.88
CA ARG A 303 13.69 -18.60 -12.71
C ARG A 303 13.56 -19.33 -14.03
N LYS A 304 12.37 -19.88 -14.31
CA LYS A 304 12.02 -20.34 -15.67
C LYS A 304 11.63 -19.12 -16.51
N PRO A 305 11.79 -19.18 -17.85
CA PRO A 305 11.46 -18.05 -18.73
C PRO A 305 10.04 -17.50 -18.53
N ASP A 306 9.09 -18.37 -18.21
CA ASP A 306 7.66 -18.08 -18.16
C ASP A 306 7.06 -18.17 -16.74
N GLU A 307 7.86 -18.47 -15.71
CA GLU A 307 7.36 -18.68 -14.35
C GLU A 307 8.09 -17.76 -13.37
N LEU A 308 7.32 -16.91 -12.71
CA LEU A 308 7.83 -16.05 -11.66
C LEU A 308 8.01 -16.88 -10.39
N LEU A 309 9.19 -17.46 -10.25
CA LEU A 309 9.50 -18.32 -9.12
C LEU A 309 9.88 -17.48 -7.90
N VAL A 310 8.88 -17.31 -7.05
CA VAL A 310 9.01 -16.71 -5.72
C VAL A 310 9.16 -17.84 -4.71
N GLY A 311 10.22 -17.81 -3.92
CA GLY A 311 10.35 -18.71 -2.78
C GLY A 311 9.62 -18.12 -1.58
N VAL A 312 8.50 -18.71 -1.18
CA VAL A 312 7.84 -18.33 0.08
C VAL A 312 8.69 -18.88 1.22
N PHE A 313 9.01 -18.05 2.21
CA PHE A 313 9.77 -18.47 3.40
C PHE A 313 8.85 -18.66 4.61
N CYS A 314 7.88 -17.77 4.78
CA CYS A 314 6.91 -17.83 5.86
C CYS A 314 5.62 -17.10 5.48
N GLN A 315 4.48 -17.68 5.85
CA GLN A 315 3.18 -17.02 5.80
C GLN A 315 2.47 -17.17 7.14
N TYR A 316 1.92 -16.07 7.66
CA TYR A 316 1.15 -16.05 8.91
C TYR A 316 0.07 -14.97 8.85
N GLY A 317 -1.20 -15.38 8.94
CA GLY A 317 -2.32 -14.47 8.74
C GLY A 317 -2.26 -13.84 7.35
N ASP A 318 -2.28 -12.50 7.31
CA ASP A 318 -2.15 -11.71 6.08
C ASP A 318 -0.69 -11.45 5.67
N THR A 319 0.29 -11.80 6.50
CA THR A 319 1.70 -11.53 6.24
C THR A 319 2.35 -12.62 5.39
N LEU A 320 3.09 -12.19 4.37
CA LEU A 320 3.92 -13.01 3.51
C LEU A 320 5.37 -12.52 3.54
N ILE A 321 6.29 -13.42 3.89
CA ILE A 321 7.73 -13.23 3.69
C ILE A 321 8.18 -14.17 2.57
N ALA A 322 8.67 -13.59 1.50
CA ALA A 322 9.10 -14.34 0.33
C ALA A 322 10.35 -13.72 -0.29
N GLY A 323 11.05 -14.49 -1.12
CA GLY A 323 12.24 -14.04 -1.81
C GLY A 323 12.20 -14.27 -3.31
N ILE A 324 13.00 -13.49 -4.03
CA ILE A 324 13.30 -13.69 -5.44
C ILE A 324 14.81 -13.73 -5.68
N SER A 325 15.21 -14.46 -6.71
CA SER A 325 16.62 -14.52 -7.16
C SER A 325 16.95 -13.29 -8.00
N LEU A 326 18.01 -12.59 -7.61
CA LEU A 326 18.56 -11.46 -8.39
C LEU A 326 19.39 -11.93 -9.59
N THR A 327 19.94 -13.15 -9.55
CA THR A 327 20.74 -13.72 -10.63
C THR A 327 19.89 -14.45 -11.68
N GLY A 328 18.63 -14.77 -11.33
CA GLY A 328 17.77 -15.63 -12.12
C GLY A 328 18.05 -17.13 -11.94
N ASN A 329 19.13 -17.51 -11.27
CA ASN A 329 19.44 -18.90 -10.93
C ASN A 329 18.74 -19.31 -9.62
N ALA A 330 18.79 -20.61 -9.31
CA ALA A 330 18.41 -21.08 -7.98
C ALA A 330 19.41 -20.51 -6.97
N GLU A 331 18.90 -19.82 -5.96
CA GLU A 331 19.71 -19.14 -4.95
C GLU A 331 19.17 -19.51 -3.58
N ALA A 332 20.06 -19.60 -2.60
CA ALA A 332 19.69 -19.87 -1.22
C ALA A 332 20.59 -19.10 -0.26
N SER A 333 20.02 -18.65 0.84
CA SER A 333 20.75 -18.08 1.97
C SER A 333 20.28 -18.75 3.25
N TYR A 334 21.06 -18.68 4.32
CA TYR A 334 20.60 -19.17 5.62
C TYR A 334 19.37 -18.39 6.09
N CYS A 335 18.40 -19.07 6.68
CA CYS A 335 17.17 -18.45 7.15
C CYS A 335 17.43 -17.35 8.19
N ARG A 336 18.47 -17.48 9.03
CA ARG A 336 18.92 -16.38 9.91
C ARG A 336 19.35 -15.11 9.17
N ASP A 337 19.90 -15.23 7.96
CA ASP A 337 20.34 -14.08 7.16
C ASP A 337 19.18 -13.45 6.37
N VAL A 338 18.18 -14.27 6.00
CA VAL A 338 16.87 -13.80 5.53
C VAL A 338 16.17 -13.04 6.66
N ALA A 339 16.20 -13.56 7.89
CA ALA A 339 15.62 -12.90 9.05
C ALA A 339 16.25 -11.51 9.31
N LYS A 340 17.57 -11.37 9.17
CA LYS A 340 18.23 -10.04 9.27
C LYS A 340 17.70 -9.05 8.24
N ALA A 341 17.46 -9.48 7.00
CA ALA A 341 16.85 -8.61 5.98
C ALA A 341 15.43 -8.19 6.39
N VAL A 342 14.63 -9.13 6.91
CA VAL A 342 13.28 -8.85 7.47
C VAL A 342 13.37 -7.84 8.62
N ALA A 343 14.34 -7.97 9.52
CA ALA A 343 14.54 -7.02 10.61
C ALA A 343 14.86 -5.62 10.09
N SER A 344 15.79 -5.49 9.15
CA SER A 344 16.10 -4.19 8.53
C SER A 344 14.89 -3.56 7.83
N ILE A 345 14.06 -4.36 7.16
CA ILE A 345 12.81 -3.87 6.55
C ILE A 345 11.85 -3.40 7.63
N THR A 346 11.70 -4.16 8.72
CA THR A 346 10.82 -3.82 9.85
C THR A 346 11.24 -2.52 10.52
N GLU A 347 12.53 -2.32 10.74
CA GLU A 347 13.06 -1.12 11.40
C GLU A 347 12.93 0.14 10.54
N GLN A 348 13.23 0.04 9.25
CA GLN A 348 13.38 1.21 8.39
C GLN A 348 12.15 1.49 7.51
N CYS A 349 11.27 0.51 7.33
CA CYS A 349 10.03 0.65 6.55
C CYS A 349 8.75 0.57 7.38
N ALA A 350 8.84 0.55 8.71
CA ALA A 350 7.67 0.71 9.58
C ALA A 350 7.06 2.11 9.43
N ARG A 351 5.74 2.17 9.26
CA ARG A 351 5.03 3.45 9.29
C ARG A 351 5.03 4.02 10.70
N PRO A 352 5.28 5.32 10.87
CA PRO A 352 5.27 5.95 12.19
C PRO A 352 3.92 5.88 12.92
N GLN A 353 2.80 5.72 12.20
CA GLN A 353 1.47 5.84 12.80
C GLN A 353 0.97 4.54 13.45
N ASP A 354 1.23 3.40 12.82
CA ASP A 354 0.71 2.10 13.25
C ASP A 354 1.77 0.99 13.32
N GLY A 355 3.01 1.32 12.96
CA GLY A 355 4.12 0.37 12.90
C GLY A 355 4.03 -0.64 11.76
N TRP A 356 2.99 -0.58 10.91
CA TRP A 356 2.85 -1.56 9.83
C TRP A 356 4.01 -1.44 8.86
N VAL A 357 4.41 -2.57 8.29
CA VAL A 357 5.64 -2.65 7.49
C VAL A 357 5.34 -3.24 6.12
N ALA A 358 6.00 -2.71 5.09
CA ALA A 358 6.20 -3.39 3.83
C ALA A 358 7.45 -2.87 3.12
N GLY A 359 8.20 -3.77 2.50
CA GLY A 359 9.42 -3.41 1.79
C GLY A 359 10.25 -4.60 1.35
N TYR A 360 11.45 -4.28 0.86
CA TYR A 360 12.38 -5.22 0.24
C TYR A 360 13.80 -4.93 0.68
N ASN A 361 14.56 -5.97 0.96
CA ASN A 361 15.98 -5.86 1.22
C ASN A 361 16.70 -7.14 0.79
N THR A 362 17.99 -7.06 0.48
CA THR A 362 18.78 -8.25 0.17
C THR A 362 19.07 -9.05 1.44
N ALA A 363 19.02 -10.39 1.35
CA ALA A 363 19.49 -11.26 2.41
C ALA A 363 20.95 -10.96 2.76
N HIS A 364 21.28 -10.85 4.05
CA HIS A 364 22.62 -10.46 4.54
C HIS A 364 23.72 -11.49 4.25
N GLY A 365 23.38 -12.69 3.77
CA GLY A 365 24.32 -13.77 3.47
C GLY A 365 24.94 -13.59 2.08
N ASN A 366 24.38 -14.29 1.08
CA ASN A 366 24.92 -14.28 -0.29
C ASN A 366 24.64 -12.97 -1.07
N GLY A 367 23.72 -12.13 -0.60
CA GLY A 367 23.29 -10.90 -1.28
C GLY A 367 22.63 -11.13 -2.65
N ASN A 368 22.30 -12.37 -3.01
CA ASN A 368 21.67 -12.72 -4.30
C ASN A 368 20.16 -12.96 -4.17
N LEU A 369 19.63 -12.90 -2.95
CA LEU A 369 18.21 -13.01 -2.65
C LEU A 369 17.67 -11.64 -2.25
N GLU A 370 16.69 -11.13 -2.98
CA GLU A 370 15.86 -10.02 -2.51
C GLU A 370 14.69 -10.60 -1.71
N VAL A 371 14.61 -10.21 -0.44
CA VAL A 371 13.59 -10.62 0.52
C VAL A 371 12.54 -9.53 0.59
N GLY A 372 11.29 -9.87 0.31
CA GLY A 372 10.14 -8.99 0.43
C GLY A 372 9.28 -9.35 1.64
N VAL A 373 8.79 -8.31 2.32
CA VAL A 373 7.82 -8.39 3.41
C VAL A 373 6.61 -7.58 3.02
N GLY A 374 5.42 -8.17 3.12
CA GLY A 374 4.18 -7.46 2.89
C GLY A 374 2.95 -8.34 3.05
N LYS A 375 1.80 -7.77 2.72
CA LYS A 375 0.53 -8.48 2.68
C LYS A 375 0.51 -9.50 1.52
N ALA A 376 0.03 -10.70 1.81
CA ALA A 376 -0.02 -11.86 0.90
C ALA A 376 -0.75 -11.57 -0.41
#